data_AF-A0AAD7QLU7-F1
#
_entry.id   AF-A0AAD7QLU7-F1
#
_cell.length_a   1.000
_cell.length_b   1.000
_cell.length_c   1.000
_cell.angle_alpha   90.00
_cell.angle_beta   90.00
_cell.angle_gamma   90.00
#
_symmetry.space_group_name_H-M   'P 1'
#
loop_
_entity.id
_entity.type
_entity.pdbx_description
1 polymer ?
#
loop_
_entity_poly.entity_id
_entity_poly.type
_entity_poly.pdbx_seq_one_letter_code
_entity_poly.pdbx_strand_id
1 'polypeptide(L)'
;MQFKFAVHLLSLLVLTTAVPLEPRDKPSKSKDVSPQAPMHTPIAEKSFHIPSTKGGKFNHGNPKYKAKGGCKKNHFKVKHHHHNGGIHDPHSPWNVHRDLPCICPIGHRMFWFFDDTFAYKADGTFVGAASNSVAVANDVDNPSNITDISITYEGDVTVAIPWTDSEAEIQYDIEARYAFWAYGPCIPIGPHHSWHIWSIVKFHGFKKYSHIGHTLAQYEYDEEKDKLSVSRHSTVYYGENSYPYGAFASISVSGTIYLYAIDPNSDQYDIHVAAAPQETVDDKDTWKYWDGSSKSWTKHAPNGSVRNKKLACIVGKLPFSSGNIFWSDYHNAYLLVFFSYFADSIFWAITAPTPVGPWDFTPIEIAKTTPGSNGYNYGGQATPVYYSNGNGQMGQKLVLSYTYQDNDTNWYPASDTVIFE
;
A
#
# COMPACT_ATOMS: atom_id res chain seq x y z
N MET A 1 10.14 -23.04 11.47
CA MET A 1 9.84 -21.91 12.38
C MET A 1 11.03 -20.96 12.62
N GLN A 2 12.27 -21.31 12.25
CA GLN A 2 13.46 -20.44 12.39
C GLN A 2 13.69 -19.45 11.24
N PHE A 3 12.89 -19.48 10.17
CA PHE A 3 13.08 -18.66 8.96
C PHE A 3 12.49 -17.24 9.05
N LYS A 4 11.55 -16.99 9.98
CA LYS A 4 11.01 -15.64 10.26
C LYS A 4 12.05 -14.70 10.91
N PHE A 5 13.25 -15.21 11.23
CA PHE A 5 14.18 -14.60 12.18
C PHE A 5 15.37 -13.86 11.55
N ALA A 6 15.70 -14.13 10.28
CA ALA A 6 16.88 -13.53 9.63
C ALA A 6 16.57 -12.19 8.93
N VAL A 7 15.33 -12.02 8.48
CA VAL A 7 14.88 -10.91 7.62
C VAL A 7 14.90 -9.56 8.31
N HIS A 8 14.40 -9.50 9.55
CA HIS A 8 14.39 -8.26 10.33
C HIS A 8 15.76 -7.93 10.94
N LEU A 9 16.73 -8.85 10.86
CA LEU A 9 18.00 -8.72 11.56
C LEU A 9 19.00 -7.80 10.84
N LEU A 10 18.87 -7.62 9.52
CA LEU A 10 19.79 -6.79 8.75
C LEU A 10 19.29 -5.34 8.59
N SER A 11 17.98 -5.10 8.36
CA SER A 11 17.40 -3.74 8.16
C SER A 11 17.66 -2.79 9.33
N LEU A 12 17.88 -3.34 10.51
CA LEU A 12 18.15 -2.57 11.72
C LEU A 12 19.65 -2.45 12.06
N LEU A 13 20.54 -3.26 11.46
CA LEU A 13 21.98 -3.23 11.77
C LEU A 13 22.70 -2.04 11.10
N VAL A 14 22.16 -1.54 9.98
CA VAL A 14 22.74 -0.37 9.29
C VAL A 14 22.30 0.96 9.92
N LEU A 15 21.13 1.01 10.57
CA LEU A 15 20.68 2.19 11.32
C LEU A 15 21.54 2.47 12.57
N THR A 16 22.26 1.48 13.12
CA THR A 16 23.09 1.66 14.33
C THR A 16 24.53 2.13 14.05
N THR A 17 24.96 2.14 12.78
CA THR A 17 26.34 2.51 12.40
C THR A 17 26.44 3.82 11.64
N ALA A 18 25.31 4.48 11.36
CA ALA A 18 25.29 5.80 10.76
C ALA A 18 25.58 6.90 11.80
N VAL A 19 26.49 7.79 11.41
CA VAL A 19 27.14 8.86 12.20
C VAL A 19 26.14 9.67 13.04
N PRO A 20 26.48 10.08 14.29
CA PRO A 20 25.65 10.96 15.09
C PRO A 20 25.46 12.32 14.38
N LEU A 21 24.23 12.63 13.98
CA LEU A 21 23.82 13.99 13.66
C LEU A 21 23.84 14.83 14.94
N GLU A 22 24.41 16.03 14.87
CA GLU A 22 24.47 16.96 15.99
C GLU A 22 23.07 17.20 16.61
N PRO A 23 22.96 17.30 17.94
CA PRO A 23 21.69 17.46 18.62
C PRO A 23 21.06 18.82 18.23
N ARG A 24 19.91 18.77 17.54
CA ARG A 24 19.07 19.95 17.31
C ARG A 24 18.35 20.34 18.61
N ASP A 25 18.24 21.65 18.84
CA ASP A 25 17.61 22.22 20.02
C ASP A 25 16.17 21.71 20.24
N LYS A 26 15.87 21.33 21.49
CA LYS A 26 14.57 20.78 21.89
C LYS A 26 13.46 21.83 21.78
N PRO A 27 12.32 21.55 21.12
CA PRO A 27 11.17 22.43 21.17
C PRO A 27 10.48 22.40 22.54
N SER A 28 9.93 23.56 22.94
CA SER A 28 9.26 23.75 24.23
C SER A 28 7.88 23.08 24.26
N LYS A 29 7.59 22.36 25.35
CA LYS A 29 6.31 21.67 25.61
C LYS A 29 5.10 22.63 25.52
N SER A 30 4.15 22.33 24.63
CA SER A 30 2.82 22.96 24.61
C SER A 30 1.88 22.32 25.64
N LYS A 31 1.03 23.13 26.26
CA LYS A 31 0.05 22.73 27.28
C LYS A 31 -1.26 22.21 26.67
N ASP A 32 -1.89 21.29 27.39
CA ASP A 32 -3.16 20.63 27.07
C ASP A 32 -4.30 21.58 26.72
N VAL A 33 -5.02 21.27 25.64
CA VAL A 33 -6.25 21.93 25.20
C VAL A 33 -7.41 20.94 25.24
N SER A 34 -8.54 21.35 25.83
CA SER A 34 -9.79 20.59 25.95
C SER A 34 -10.48 20.33 24.59
N PRO A 35 -11.35 19.30 24.49
CA PRO A 35 -11.87 18.83 23.21
C PRO A 35 -12.97 19.74 22.64
N GLN A 36 -12.70 20.31 21.46
CA GLN A 36 -13.73 20.83 20.55
C GLN A 36 -14.17 19.73 19.57
N ALA A 37 -15.42 19.81 19.10
CA ALA A 37 -16.00 18.92 18.08
C ALA A 37 -15.16 18.92 16.78
N PRO A 38 -15.13 17.82 16.02
CA PRO A 38 -14.03 17.53 15.10
C PRO A 38 -14.17 18.29 13.78
N MET A 39 -13.50 19.43 13.67
CA MET A 39 -12.69 19.63 12.47
C MET A 39 -11.38 18.88 12.75
N HIS A 40 -11.17 17.76 12.06
CA HIS A 40 -9.97 16.95 12.18
C HIS A 40 -8.75 17.75 11.70
N THR A 41 -8.20 18.58 12.59
CA THR A 41 -6.92 19.25 12.36
C THR A 41 -5.87 18.14 12.24
N PRO A 42 -5.15 18.04 11.12
CA PRO A 42 -4.11 17.04 10.98
C PRO A 42 -3.07 17.18 12.10
N ILE A 43 -2.62 16.06 12.63
CA ILE A 43 -1.60 16.04 13.69
C ILE A 43 -0.18 16.19 13.14
N ALA A 44 0.00 16.00 11.84
CA ALA A 44 1.26 16.18 11.13
C ALA A 44 1.00 16.37 9.63
N GLU A 45 1.82 17.21 8.99
CA GLU A 45 1.73 17.52 7.57
C GLU A 45 3.12 17.68 6.95
N LYS A 46 3.23 17.37 5.66
CA LYS A 46 4.42 17.62 4.86
C LYS A 46 4.02 17.81 3.39
N SER A 47 4.89 18.43 2.61
CA SER A 47 4.71 18.51 1.16
C SER A 47 5.97 18.13 0.41
N PHE A 48 5.78 17.64 -0.80
CA PHE A 48 6.83 17.27 -1.75
C PHE A 48 6.61 18.03 -3.04
N HIS A 49 7.68 18.59 -3.60
CA HIS A 49 7.63 19.13 -4.95
C HIS A 49 7.72 17.98 -5.95
N ILE A 50 6.86 18.01 -6.96
CA ILE A 50 6.77 16.97 -7.98
C ILE A 50 7.46 17.50 -9.24
N PRO A 51 8.46 16.81 -9.79
CA PRO A 51 9.03 17.21 -11.06
C PRO A 51 7.96 17.14 -12.16
N SER A 52 8.04 18.07 -13.12
CA SER A 52 7.21 18.03 -14.32
C SER A 52 7.51 16.76 -15.12
N THR A 53 6.55 15.86 -15.26
CA THR A 53 6.72 14.62 -16.05
C THR A 53 6.29 14.82 -17.49
N LYS A 54 6.92 14.07 -18.40
CA LYS A 54 6.78 14.25 -19.86
C LYS A 54 5.55 13.59 -20.47
N GLY A 55 4.76 12.79 -19.76
CA GLY A 55 3.65 12.10 -20.40
C GLY A 55 2.79 11.23 -19.50
N GLY A 56 1.68 10.77 -20.10
CA GLY A 56 0.70 9.88 -19.49
C GLY A 56 -0.41 10.64 -18.75
N LYS A 57 -1.67 10.32 -19.07
CA LYS A 57 -2.80 10.63 -18.20
C LYS A 57 -3.31 9.32 -17.65
N PHE A 58 -3.38 9.21 -16.33
CA PHE A 58 -4.08 8.12 -15.70
C PHE A 58 -5.58 8.25 -15.99
N ASN A 59 -6.15 7.30 -16.73
CA ASN A 59 -7.58 7.28 -16.99
C ASN A 59 -8.28 6.47 -15.92
N HIS A 60 -9.11 7.09 -15.09
CA HIS A 60 -9.95 6.33 -14.16
C HIS A 60 -11.02 5.56 -14.94
N GLY A 61 -11.15 4.26 -14.65
CA GLY A 61 -12.28 3.48 -15.13
C GLY A 61 -13.60 3.99 -14.55
N ASN A 62 -14.70 3.72 -15.24
CA ASN A 62 -16.06 3.92 -14.72
C ASN A 62 -16.67 2.55 -14.39
N PRO A 63 -16.23 1.90 -13.29
CA PRO A 63 -16.71 0.57 -12.93
C PRO A 63 -18.22 0.59 -12.72
N LYS A 64 -18.88 -0.46 -13.18
CA LYS A 64 -20.32 -0.68 -13.00
C LYS A 64 -20.52 -1.63 -11.84
N TYR A 65 -21.49 -1.35 -10.96
CA TYR A 65 -21.76 -2.21 -9.79
C TYR A 65 -21.94 -3.69 -10.14
N LYS A 66 -22.66 -3.99 -11.24
CA LYS A 66 -22.92 -5.36 -11.68
C LYS A 66 -22.39 -5.59 -13.08
N ALA A 67 -21.59 -6.65 -13.23
CA ALA A 67 -21.19 -7.18 -14.52
C ALA A 67 -22.42 -7.55 -15.37
N LYS A 68 -22.37 -7.24 -16.67
CA LYS A 68 -23.41 -7.69 -17.60
C LYS A 68 -23.05 -9.08 -18.11
N GLY A 69 -23.76 -10.11 -17.69
CA GLY A 69 -23.43 -11.51 -18.00
C GLY A 69 -22.35 -12.08 -17.07
N GLY A 70 -21.69 -13.15 -17.49
CA GLY A 70 -20.59 -13.78 -16.74
C GLY A 70 -19.22 -13.18 -17.02
N CYS A 71 -18.20 -13.65 -16.29
CA CYS A 71 -16.80 -13.39 -16.62
C CYS A 71 -16.52 -13.92 -18.03
N LYS A 72 -16.06 -13.04 -18.92
CA LYS A 72 -15.82 -13.39 -20.34
C LYS A 72 -14.60 -14.27 -20.52
N LYS A 73 -13.65 -14.21 -19.59
CA LYS A 73 -12.32 -14.83 -19.66
C LYS A 73 -11.94 -15.36 -18.29
N ASN A 74 -12.38 -16.57 -17.98
CA ASN A 74 -12.12 -17.25 -16.71
C ASN A 74 -10.74 -17.92 -16.62
N HIS A 75 -9.88 -17.73 -17.63
CA HIS A 75 -8.50 -18.20 -17.64
C HIS A 75 -7.57 -17.05 -18.00
N PHE A 76 -6.60 -16.77 -17.13
CA PHE A 76 -5.53 -15.83 -17.40
C PHE A 76 -4.42 -16.59 -18.12
N LYS A 77 -4.07 -16.17 -19.33
CA LYS A 77 -2.86 -16.62 -20.00
C LYS A 77 -1.98 -15.40 -20.20
N VAL A 78 -0.93 -15.31 -19.40
CA VAL A 78 0.12 -14.32 -19.57
C VAL A 78 0.72 -14.50 -20.96
N LYS A 79 0.49 -13.54 -21.86
CA LYS A 79 1.00 -13.63 -23.23
C LYS A 79 2.46 -13.22 -23.27
N HIS A 80 2.78 -12.16 -22.55
CA HIS A 80 4.14 -11.64 -22.38
C HIS A 80 4.32 -11.21 -20.92
N HIS A 81 5.49 -11.51 -20.38
CA HIS A 81 5.98 -10.86 -19.17
C HIS A 81 7.37 -10.30 -19.48
N HIS A 82 7.59 -9.05 -19.09
CA HIS A 82 8.91 -8.44 -19.10
C HIS A 82 9.28 -8.13 -17.67
N HIS A 83 10.46 -8.61 -17.25
CA HIS A 83 11.09 -8.13 -16.03
C HIS A 83 11.37 -6.66 -16.24
N ASN A 84 10.62 -5.80 -15.57
CA ASN A 84 10.69 -4.36 -15.75
C ASN A 84 11.75 -3.73 -14.82
N GLY A 85 12.57 -4.60 -14.20
CA GLY A 85 13.63 -4.25 -13.29
C GLY A 85 13.12 -3.76 -11.93
N GLY A 86 14.08 -3.46 -11.06
CA GLY A 86 13.80 -2.79 -9.81
C GLY A 86 13.15 -1.43 -10.06
N ILE A 87 12.25 -1.02 -9.17
CA ILE A 87 11.69 0.34 -9.19
C ILE A 87 12.81 1.32 -8.85
N HIS A 88 13.22 2.13 -9.82
CA HIS A 88 14.45 2.93 -9.74
C HIS A 88 14.27 4.32 -10.33
N ASP A 89 15.02 5.26 -9.75
CA ASP A 89 15.21 6.59 -10.30
C ASP A 89 16.52 6.61 -11.10
N PRO A 90 16.49 6.75 -12.44
CA PRO A 90 17.69 6.75 -13.28
C PRO A 90 18.55 8.00 -13.11
N HIS A 91 18.06 9.02 -12.40
CA HIS A 91 18.76 10.28 -12.13
C HIS A 91 19.26 10.38 -10.68
N SER A 92 18.88 9.43 -9.82
CA SER A 92 19.39 9.36 -8.46
C SER A 92 20.86 8.92 -8.45
N PRO A 93 21.75 9.62 -7.73
CA PRO A 93 23.13 9.15 -7.53
C PRO A 93 23.20 7.98 -6.52
N TRP A 94 22.07 7.56 -5.97
CA TRP A 94 21.97 6.57 -4.91
C TRP A 94 21.45 5.23 -5.42
N ASN A 95 22.01 4.15 -4.86
CA ASN A 95 21.43 2.81 -4.94
C ASN A 95 20.35 2.72 -3.86
N VAL A 96 19.08 2.82 -4.26
CA VAL A 96 17.94 2.82 -3.34
C VAL A 96 17.24 1.46 -3.32
N HIS A 97 17.08 0.91 -2.12
CA HIS A 97 16.37 -0.35 -1.84
C HIS A 97 15.08 -0.01 -1.11
N ARG A 98 13.98 -0.65 -1.52
CA ARG A 98 12.64 -0.31 -1.03
C ARG A 98 11.83 -1.56 -0.78
N ASP A 99 11.09 -1.50 0.31
CA ASP A 99 10.10 -2.51 0.67
C ASP A 99 8.67 -2.09 0.29
N LEU A 100 7.82 -3.09 0.01
CA LEU A 100 6.36 -3.00 -0.17
C LEU A 100 5.89 -1.89 -1.12
N PRO A 101 6.13 -2.04 -2.43
CA PRO A 101 5.78 -1.01 -3.40
C PRO A 101 4.26 -0.93 -3.58
N CYS A 102 3.66 0.15 -3.10
CA CYS A 102 2.22 0.42 -3.15
C CYS A 102 1.91 1.60 -4.08
N ILE A 103 1.07 1.37 -5.08
CA ILE A 103 0.67 2.43 -6.02
C ILE A 103 -0.48 3.25 -5.44
N CYS A 104 -0.39 4.56 -5.64
CA CYS A 104 -1.47 5.49 -5.42
C CYS A 104 -1.67 6.45 -6.61
N PRO A 105 -2.73 6.25 -7.41
CA PRO A 105 -3.11 7.26 -8.41
C PRO A 105 -3.76 8.47 -7.74
N ILE A 106 -3.28 9.67 -8.05
CA ILE A 106 -3.82 10.95 -7.57
C ILE A 106 -3.71 11.98 -8.69
N GLY A 107 -4.84 12.59 -9.08
CA GLY A 107 -4.91 13.41 -10.27
C GLY A 107 -4.53 12.61 -11.51
N HIS A 108 -3.72 13.22 -12.37
CA HIS A 108 -3.14 12.53 -13.53
C HIS A 108 -1.81 11.81 -13.25
N ARG A 109 -1.32 11.81 -12.00
CA ARG A 109 -0.03 11.22 -11.60
C ARG A 109 -0.22 9.86 -10.93
N MET A 110 0.84 9.07 -10.97
CA MET A 110 0.95 7.81 -10.23
C MET A 110 2.09 7.92 -9.23
N PHE A 111 1.76 7.83 -7.95
CA PHE A 111 2.72 7.84 -6.86
C PHE A 111 3.01 6.41 -6.40
N TRP A 112 4.27 6.14 -6.08
CA TRP A 112 4.68 4.95 -5.37
C TRP A 112 4.99 5.30 -3.94
N PHE A 113 4.28 4.65 -3.03
CA PHE A 113 4.59 4.65 -1.62
C PHE A 113 5.29 3.34 -1.28
N PHE A 114 6.32 3.44 -0.47
CA PHE A 114 7.11 2.31 -0.04
C PHE A 114 7.22 2.32 1.47
N ASP A 115 7.53 1.17 2.02
CA ASP A 115 7.85 0.99 3.42
C ASP A 115 9.35 1.26 3.63
N ASP A 116 10.02 0.45 4.44
CA ASP A 116 11.43 0.61 4.78
C ASP A 116 12.26 0.85 3.51
N THR A 117 12.95 1.99 3.50
CA THR A 117 13.72 2.49 2.36
C THR A 117 15.14 2.78 2.81
N PHE A 118 16.11 2.31 2.04
CA PHE A 118 17.54 2.45 2.32
C PHE A 118 18.26 3.00 1.10
N ALA A 119 19.11 4.00 1.30
CA ALA A 119 19.94 4.59 0.26
C ALA A 119 21.42 4.27 0.51
N TYR A 120 22.13 3.90 -0.55
CA TYR A 120 23.57 3.63 -0.55
C TYR A 120 24.27 4.40 -1.68
N LYS A 121 25.57 4.64 -1.51
CA LYS A 121 26.45 5.06 -2.61
C LYS A 121 26.76 3.89 -3.54
N ALA A 122 27.34 4.20 -4.70
CA ALA A 122 27.81 3.21 -5.66
C ALA A 122 28.80 2.18 -5.08
N ASP A 123 29.59 2.57 -4.08
CA ASP A 123 30.55 1.70 -3.39
C ASP A 123 29.94 0.88 -2.23
N GLY A 124 28.63 0.99 -2.01
CA GLY A 124 27.91 0.32 -0.92
C GLY A 124 27.92 1.07 0.42
N THR A 125 28.51 2.27 0.50
CA THR A 125 28.44 3.11 1.70
C THR A 125 26.99 3.50 2.00
N PHE A 126 26.53 3.26 3.22
CA PHE A 126 25.20 3.67 3.66
C PHE A 126 25.06 5.20 3.71
N VAL A 127 23.92 5.69 3.23
CA VAL A 127 23.62 7.13 3.12
C VAL A 127 22.50 7.52 4.07
N GLY A 128 21.40 6.75 4.09
CA GLY A 128 20.26 7.05 4.94
C GLY A 128 19.16 6.01 4.83
N ALA A 129 18.22 6.05 5.78
CA ALA A 129 17.04 5.19 5.77
C ALA A 129 15.82 5.91 6.34
N ALA A 130 14.64 5.48 5.88
CA ALA A 130 13.35 5.92 6.38
C ALA A 130 12.40 4.72 6.48
N SER A 131 11.41 4.79 7.39
CA SER A 131 10.41 3.73 7.57
C SER A 131 9.39 3.66 6.44
N ASN A 132 9.31 4.70 5.62
CA ASN A 132 8.51 4.78 4.42
C ASN A 132 9.12 5.86 3.51
N SER A 133 8.89 5.75 2.21
CA SER A 133 9.31 6.72 1.21
C SER A 133 8.25 6.91 0.14
N VAL A 134 8.43 7.94 -0.69
CA VAL A 134 7.52 8.20 -1.81
C VAL A 134 8.31 8.64 -3.04
N ALA A 135 7.87 8.13 -4.19
CA ALA A 135 8.34 8.50 -5.50
C ALA A 135 7.15 8.74 -6.44
N VAL A 136 7.41 9.37 -7.58
CA VAL A 136 6.41 9.56 -8.64
C VAL A 136 6.85 8.80 -9.89
N ALA A 137 5.93 8.07 -10.52
CA ALA A 137 6.21 7.47 -11.82
C ALA A 137 6.42 8.56 -12.88
N ASN A 138 7.48 8.43 -13.67
CA ASN A 138 7.79 9.34 -14.76
C ASN A 138 6.83 9.16 -15.94
N ASP A 139 6.25 7.96 -16.07
CA ASP A 139 5.32 7.56 -17.11
C ASP A 139 4.40 6.46 -16.58
N VAL A 140 3.09 6.58 -16.81
CA VAL A 140 2.09 5.58 -16.40
C VAL A 140 2.20 4.27 -17.20
N ASP A 141 2.76 4.32 -18.41
CA ASP A 141 3.00 3.14 -19.23
C ASP A 141 4.30 2.41 -18.83
N ASN A 142 5.17 3.07 -18.07
CA ASN A 142 6.43 2.52 -17.53
C ASN A 142 6.60 2.85 -16.04
N PRO A 143 5.71 2.34 -15.16
CA PRO A 143 5.58 2.85 -13.80
C PRO A 143 6.78 2.55 -12.89
N SER A 144 7.70 1.65 -13.27
CA SER A 144 8.93 1.39 -12.49
C SER A 144 10.00 2.46 -12.66
N ASN A 145 9.93 3.27 -13.72
CA ASN A 145 10.80 4.41 -13.94
C ASN A 145 10.23 5.58 -13.14
N ILE A 146 10.86 5.91 -12.03
CA ILE A 146 10.37 6.89 -11.07
C ILE A 146 11.29 8.09 -10.96
N THR A 147 10.80 9.18 -10.38
CA THR A 147 11.65 10.18 -9.74
C THR A 147 11.43 10.12 -8.24
N ASP A 148 12.51 10.00 -7.49
CA ASP A 148 12.49 10.08 -6.04
C ASP A 148 12.15 11.50 -5.59
N ILE A 149 11.09 11.64 -4.79
CA ILE A 149 10.69 12.95 -4.23
C ILE A 149 10.92 13.01 -2.72
N SER A 150 11.24 11.88 -2.07
CA SER A 150 11.55 11.82 -0.64
C SER A 150 13.03 11.58 -0.34
N ILE A 151 13.90 11.53 -1.36
CA ILE A 151 15.35 11.36 -1.22
C ILE A 151 16.05 12.55 -1.88
N THR A 152 16.94 13.23 -1.15
CA THR A 152 17.67 14.39 -1.66
C THR A 152 19.00 13.99 -2.34
N TYR A 153 19.57 14.88 -3.16
CA TYR A 153 20.90 14.70 -3.75
C TYR A 153 22.03 14.67 -2.71
N GLU A 154 21.78 15.14 -1.50
CA GLU A 154 22.69 15.09 -0.35
C GLU A 154 22.57 13.78 0.44
N GLY A 155 21.56 12.95 0.13
CA GLY A 155 21.38 11.64 0.73
C GLY A 155 20.41 11.59 1.91
N ASP A 156 19.72 12.68 2.19
CA ASP A 156 18.66 12.68 3.20
C ASP A 156 17.46 11.87 2.68
N VAL A 157 17.15 10.76 3.35
CA VAL A 157 15.97 9.92 3.08
C VAL A 157 14.89 10.34 4.05
N THR A 158 13.90 11.06 3.55
CA THR A 158 12.84 11.62 4.38
C THR A 158 11.58 10.76 4.31
N VAL A 159 10.85 10.64 5.43
CA VAL A 159 9.58 9.90 5.44
C VAL A 159 8.52 10.57 4.57
N ALA A 160 7.70 9.75 3.90
CA ALA A 160 6.51 10.15 3.16
C ALA A 160 5.38 10.52 4.11
N ILE A 161 5.13 9.69 5.13
CA ILE A 161 4.11 9.88 6.14
C ILE A 161 4.69 10.73 7.27
N PRO A 162 4.13 11.92 7.54
CA PRO A 162 4.74 12.87 8.45
C PRO A 162 4.64 12.41 9.91
N TRP A 163 5.75 12.51 10.61
CA TRP A 163 5.85 12.35 12.05
C TRP A 163 5.24 13.54 12.78
N THR A 164 4.66 13.31 13.96
CA THR A 164 4.51 14.39 14.94
C THR A 164 5.88 14.77 15.50
N ASP A 165 6.00 15.93 16.14
CA ASP A 165 7.25 16.35 16.79
C ASP A 165 7.80 15.28 17.74
N SER A 166 6.93 14.67 18.56
CA SER A 166 7.32 13.61 19.50
C SER A 166 7.76 12.30 18.83
N GLU A 167 7.19 11.98 17.67
CA GLU A 167 7.59 10.78 16.92
C GLU A 167 8.93 11.03 16.19
N ALA A 168 9.14 12.26 15.68
CA ALA A 168 10.37 12.67 15.02
C ALA A 168 11.59 12.65 15.96
N GLU A 169 11.40 12.97 17.24
CA GLU A 169 12.44 12.91 18.28
C GLU A 169 13.02 11.49 18.46
N ILE A 170 12.22 10.45 18.20
CA ILE A 170 12.61 9.06 18.42
C ILE A 170 12.70 8.24 17.12
N GLN A 171 12.57 8.86 15.95
CA GLN A 171 12.48 8.13 14.67
C GLN A 171 13.72 7.27 14.35
N TYR A 172 14.88 7.64 14.90
CA TYR A 172 16.14 6.90 14.75
C TYR A 172 16.47 6.00 15.95
N ASP A 173 15.67 6.04 17.01
CA ASP A 173 15.83 5.15 18.17
C ASP A 173 15.28 3.77 17.82
N ILE A 174 16.15 2.85 17.40
CA ILE A 174 15.77 1.48 17.04
C ILE A 174 15.10 0.69 18.19
N GLU A 175 15.16 1.19 19.42
CA GLU A 175 14.53 0.56 20.57
C GLU A 175 13.13 1.11 20.88
N ALA A 176 12.77 2.29 20.35
CA ALA A 176 11.52 2.97 20.72
C ALA A 176 10.73 3.55 19.53
N ARG A 177 11.32 3.59 18.33
CA ARG A 177 10.74 4.26 17.15
C ARG A 177 9.42 3.66 16.70
N TYR A 178 8.73 4.43 15.88
CA TYR A 178 7.61 3.97 15.07
C TYR A 178 8.06 3.64 13.64
N ALA A 179 7.32 2.77 12.98
CA ALA A 179 7.31 2.60 11.53
C ALA A 179 5.86 2.62 11.04
N PHE A 180 5.67 3.12 9.82
CA PHE A 180 4.39 3.11 9.13
C PHE A 180 4.56 2.27 7.88
N TRP A 181 3.75 1.20 7.75
CA TRP A 181 3.84 0.22 6.67
C TRP A 181 2.53 0.10 5.89
N ALA A 182 2.60 0.16 4.56
CA ALA A 182 1.47 0.09 3.65
C ALA A 182 1.31 -1.31 3.05
N TYR A 183 0.20 -1.98 3.37
CA TYR A 183 -0.10 -3.33 2.87
C TYR A 183 -1.18 -3.37 1.77
N GLY A 184 -1.80 -2.23 1.47
CA GLY A 184 -2.87 -2.12 0.48
C GLY A 184 -2.74 -0.86 -0.38
N PRO A 185 -3.55 -0.75 -1.44
CA PRO A 185 -3.56 0.41 -2.32
C PRO A 185 -4.18 1.62 -1.62
N CYS A 186 -3.91 2.82 -2.15
CA CYS A 186 -4.65 3.99 -1.69
C CYS A 186 -6.11 3.96 -2.17
N ILE A 187 -6.94 4.66 -1.42
CA ILE A 187 -8.39 4.79 -1.59
C ILE A 187 -8.63 6.12 -2.32
N PRO A 188 -9.12 6.11 -3.57
CA PRO A 188 -9.43 7.34 -4.28
C PRO A 188 -10.70 7.96 -3.69
N ILE A 189 -10.57 9.14 -3.10
CA ILE A 189 -11.70 9.87 -2.48
C ILE A 189 -12.11 11.11 -3.29
N GLY A 190 -11.30 11.49 -4.28
CA GLY A 190 -11.62 12.52 -5.26
C GLY A 190 -10.61 12.54 -6.41
N PRO A 191 -10.76 13.44 -7.39
CA PRO A 191 -9.83 13.52 -8.51
C PRO A 191 -8.39 13.82 -8.06
N HIS A 192 -8.22 14.72 -7.09
CA HIS A 192 -6.91 15.15 -6.59
C HIS A 192 -6.65 14.69 -5.14
N HIS A 193 -7.50 13.81 -4.61
CA HIS A 193 -7.47 13.42 -3.20
C HIS A 193 -7.53 11.90 -3.06
N SER A 194 -6.62 11.38 -2.24
CA SER A 194 -6.58 9.95 -1.92
C SER A 194 -6.29 9.75 -0.44
N TRP A 195 -6.74 8.61 0.07
CA TRP A 195 -6.53 8.15 1.44
C TRP A 195 -5.68 6.90 1.44
N HIS A 196 -4.95 6.64 2.52
CA HIS A 196 -4.18 5.40 2.64
C HIS A 196 -4.08 4.97 4.09
N ILE A 197 -4.34 3.68 4.32
CA ILE A 197 -4.28 3.10 5.66
C ILE A 197 -2.91 2.46 5.86
N TRP A 198 -2.18 2.95 6.85
CA TRP A 198 -0.83 2.50 7.18
C TRP A 198 -0.83 1.76 8.50
N SER A 199 -0.31 0.54 8.53
CA SER A 199 -0.04 -0.19 9.79
C SER A 199 0.98 0.57 10.61
N ILE A 200 0.72 0.69 11.92
CA ILE A 200 1.63 1.34 12.85
C ILE A 200 2.36 0.26 13.63
N VAL A 201 3.68 0.26 13.50
CA VAL A 201 4.55 -0.64 14.23
C VAL A 201 5.35 0.17 15.24
N LYS A 202 5.33 -0.28 16.50
CA LYS A 202 6.16 0.27 17.57
C LYS A 202 7.28 -0.69 17.91
N PHE A 203 8.51 -0.22 17.87
CA PHE A 203 9.69 -0.97 18.29
C PHE A 203 9.88 -0.86 19.82
N HIS A 204 10.38 -1.95 20.41
CA HIS A 204 10.70 -2.11 21.84
C HIS A 204 12.07 -2.78 22.00
N GLY A 205 12.96 -2.54 21.04
CA GLY A 205 14.27 -3.17 20.88
C GLY A 205 14.46 -3.78 19.49
N PHE A 206 15.72 -4.12 19.19
CA PHE A 206 16.20 -4.61 17.90
C PHE A 206 15.44 -5.81 17.30
N LYS A 207 14.69 -6.58 18.11
CA LYS A 207 13.94 -7.77 17.65
C LYS A 207 12.50 -7.82 18.16
N LYS A 208 12.04 -6.74 18.79
CA LYS A 208 10.75 -6.73 19.45
C LYS A 208 9.97 -5.54 18.94
N TYR A 209 8.88 -5.82 18.27
CA TYR A 209 7.93 -4.81 17.87
C TYR A 209 6.51 -5.32 18.11
N SER A 210 5.57 -4.40 18.10
CA SER A 210 4.13 -4.68 18.16
C SER A 210 3.40 -3.85 17.13
N HIS A 211 2.45 -4.46 16.42
CA HIS A 211 1.44 -3.70 15.69
C HIS A 211 0.50 -3.07 16.72
N ILE A 212 0.38 -1.74 16.72
CA ILE A 212 -0.46 -1.03 17.70
C ILE A 212 -1.76 -0.49 17.10
N GLY A 213 -1.95 -0.69 15.80
CA GLY A 213 -3.12 -0.24 15.05
C GLY A 213 -2.75 0.20 13.64
N HIS A 214 -3.61 1.03 13.06
CA HIS A 214 -3.38 1.65 11.75
C HIS A 214 -3.67 3.13 11.83
N THR A 215 -2.93 3.93 11.08
CA THR A 215 -3.18 5.36 10.88
C THR A 215 -3.78 5.60 9.49
N LEU A 216 -4.39 6.76 9.32
CA LEU A 216 -4.91 7.24 8.06
C LEU A 216 -4.07 8.43 7.59
N ALA A 217 -3.41 8.25 6.44
CA ALA A 217 -2.79 9.33 5.70
C ALA A 217 -3.75 9.84 4.62
N GLN A 218 -3.75 11.14 4.40
CA GLN A 218 -4.44 11.78 3.29
C GLN A 218 -3.44 12.46 2.38
N TYR A 219 -3.75 12.41 1.09
CA TYR A 219 -2.93 12.93 0.02
C TYR A 219 -3.75 13.91 -0.80
N GLU A 220 -3.17 15.06 -1.08
CA GLU A 220 -3.71 16.06 -2.01
C GLU A 220 -2.63 16.41 -3.03
N TYR A 221 -2.93 16.25 -4.31
CA TYR A 221 -2.03 16.67 -5.38
C TYR A 221 -2.53 17.95 -6.04
N ASP A 222 -1.79 19.03 -5.81
CA ASP A 222 -2.00 20.33 -6.46
C ASP A 222 -1.27 20.31 -7.82
N GLU A 223 -2.03 20.15 -8.90
CA GLU A 223 -1.50 20.07 -10.26
C GLU A 223 -0.90 21.40 -10.73
N GLU A 224 -1.41 22.53 -10.26
CA GLU A 224 -0.92 23.86 -10.67
C GLU A 224 0.44 24.18 -10.06
N LYS A 225 0.67 23.69 -8.84
CA LYS A 225 1.92 23.89 -8.11
C LYS A 225 2.88 22.70 -8.21
N ASP A 226 2.47 21.64 -8.90
CA ASP A 226 3.18 20.36 -8.92
C ASP A 226 3.62 19.96 -7.49
N LYS A 227 2.65 19.84 -6.58
CA LYS A 227 2.92 19.62 -5.16
C LYS A 227 2.02 18.52 -4.60
N LEU A 228 2.64 17.50 -4.00
CA LEU A 228 1.94 16.50 -3.20
C LEU A 228 1.96 16.93 -1.73
N SER A 229 0.81 17.24 -1.16
CA SER A 229 0.62 17.43 0.27
C SER A 229 0.23 16.10 0.90
N VAL A 230 0.87 15.76 2.02
CA VAL A 230 0.57 14.57 2.82
C VAL A 230 0.23 15.01 4.24
N SER A 231 -0.92 14.59 4.74
CA SER A 231 -1.36 14.88 6.10
C SER A 231 -1.76 13.59 6.82
N ARG A 232 -1.64 13.57 8.15
CA ARG A 232 -2.06 12.45 9.00
C ARG A 232 -3.00 12.95 10.07
N HIS A 233 -4.16 12.28 10.20
CA HIS A 233 -5.28 12.78 11.02
C HIS A 233 -5.20 12.36 12.47
N SER A 234 -4.69 11.16 12.74
CA SER A 234 -4.51 10.65 14.10
C SER A 234 -3.34 9.68 14.15
N THR A 235 -2.74 9.50 15.33
CA THR A 235 -1.71 8.48 15.48
C THR A 235 -2.31 7.11 15.25
N VAL A 236 -3.48 6.81 15.82
CA VAL A 236 -4.22 5.56 15.61
C VAL A 236 -5.64 5.88 15.13
N TYR A 237 -5.98 5.41 13.93
CA TYR A 237 -7.31 5.52 13.31
C TYR A 237 -8.13 4.23 13.42
N TYR A 238 -7.44 3.07 13.35
CA TYR A 238 -7.97 1.75 13.66
C TYR A 238 -7.16 1.14 14.79
N GLY A 239 -7.80 0.75 15.89
CA GLY A 239 -7.14 0.00 16.97
C GLY A 239 -6.90 -1.46 16.58
N GLU A 240 -6.08 -2.17 17.36
CA GLU A 240 -5.70 -3.59 17.16
C GLU A 240 -6.91 -4.54 17.03
N ASN A 241 -8.02 -4.18 17.70
CA ASN A 241 -9.24 -4.97 17.80
C ASN A 241 -10.32 -4.59 16.75
N SER A 242 -9.95 -3.83 15.73
CA SER A 242 -10.87 -3.36 14.69
C SER A 242 -10.47 -3.90 13.32
N TYR A 243 -11.44 -3.96 12.40
CA TYR A 243 -11.15 -4.23 11.00
C TYR A 243 -10.60 -2.96 10.34
N PRO A 244 -9.36 -2.96 9.84
CA PRO A 244 -8.77 -1.80 9.18
C PRO A 244 -9.29 -1.70 7.73
N TYR A 245 -10.57 -1.36 7.58
CA TYR A 245 -11.24 -1.25 6.29
C TYR A 245 -10.49 -0.31 5.34
N GLY A 246 -10.08 -0.84 4.19
CA GLY A 246 -9.27 -0.14 3.20
C GLY A 246 -7.78 -0.47 3.26
N ALA A 247 -7.29 -1.11 4.33
CA ALA A 247 -5.89 -1.52 4.45
C ALA A 247 -5.54 -2.75 3.61
N PHE A 248 -6.51 -3.58 3.24
CA PHE A 248 -6.28 -4.70 2.34
C PHE A 248 -6.48 -4.27 0.89
N ALA A 249 -7.69 -3.81 0.54
CA ALA A 249 -8.02 -3.35 -0.79
C ALA A 249 -9.11 -2.27 -0.72
N SER A 250 -9.28 -1.52 -1.79
CA SER A 250 -10.40 -0.60 -1.95
C SER A 250 -10.78 -0.42 -3.42
N ILE A 251 -12.03 -0.02 -3.68
CA ILE A 251 -12.51 0.34 -5.01
C ILE A 251 -13.67 1.34 -4.93
N SER A 252 -13.66 2.37 -5.78
CA SER A 252 -14.81 3.28 -5.95
C SER A 252 -15.71 2.79 -7.09
N VAL A 253 -17.01 2.70 -6.84
CA VAL A 253 -18.03 2.28 -7.81
C VAL A 253 -19.24 3.19 -7.67
N SER A 254 -19.52 3.98 -8.70
CA SER A 254 -20.69 4.87 -8.75
C SER A 254 -20.84 5.77 -7.52
N GLY A 255 -19.74 6.36 -7.05
CA GLY A 255 -19.71 7.24 -5.87
C GLY A 255 -19.78 6.53 -4.52
N THR A 256 -19.74 5.20 -4.50
CA THR A 256 -19.58 4.41 -3.27
C THR A 256 -18.18 3.80 -3.24
N ILE A 257 -17.46 4.00 -2.15
CA ILE A 257 -16.17 3.33 -1.90
C ILE A 257 -16.43 2.04 -1.14
N TYR A 258 -15.92 0.93 -1.65
CA TYR A 258 -15.87 -0.36 -0.99
C TYR A 258 -14.48 -0.55 -0.38
N LEU A 259 -14.44 -0.75 0.93
CA LEU A 259 -13.22 -0.81 1.74
C LEU A 259 -13.09 -2.22 2.29
N TYR A 260 -12.02 -2.92 1.96
CA TYR A 260 -11.81 -4.32 2.34
C TYR A 260 -10.77 -4.41 3.45
N ALA A 261 -10.99 -5.33 4.38
CA ALA A 261 -10.08 -5.63 5.49
C ALA A 261 -9.91 -7.14 5.64
N ILE A 262 -8.67 -7.58 5.84
CA ILE A 262 -8.39 -8.92 6.35
C ILE A 262 -8.93 -9.01 7.78
N ASP A 263 -9.59 -10.12 8.12
CA ASP A 263 -9.99 -10.41 9.49
C ASP A 263 -8.75 -10.71 10.33
N PRO A 264 -8.47 -9.89 11.37
CA PRO A 264 -7.24 -10.01 12.15
C PRO A 264 -7.14 -11.33 12.93
N ASN A 265 -8.25 -12.05 13.10
CA ASN A 265 -8.31 -13.32 13.83
C ASN A 265 -8.51 -14.53 12.90
N SER A 266 -8.41 -14.35 11.57
CA SER A 266 -8.66 -15.41 10.60
C SER A 266 -7.43 -16.16 10.12
N ASP A 267 -6.23 -15.84 10.61
CA ASP A 267 -4.96 -16.23 9.98
C ASP A 267 -4.89 -15.82 8.50
N GLN A 268 -5.47 -14.65 8.19
CA GLN A 268 -5.51 -14.06 6.84
C GLN A 268 -6.43 -14.77 5.82
N TYR A 269 -7.41 -15.56 6.26
CA TYR A 269 -8.31 -16.26 5.32
C TYR A 269 -9.61 -15.50 5.00
N ASP A 270 -10.08 -14.66 5.90
CA ASP A 270 -11.41 -14.05 5.78
C ASP A 270 -11.28 -12.55 5.46
N ILE A 271 -12.00 -12.06 4.44
CA ILE A 271 -12.06 -10.64 4.09
C ILE A 271 -13.45 -10.09 4.38
N HIS A 272 -13.49 -8.98 5.12
CA HIS A 272 -14.69 -8.18 5.37
C HIS A 272 -14.71 -6.95 4.48
N VAL A 273 -15.90 -6.42 4.21
CA VAL A 273 -16.07 -5.22 3.38
C VAL A 273 -17.06 -4.25 4.02
N ALA A 274 -16.65 -2.99 4.06
CA ALA A 274 -17.49 -1.85 4.34
C ALA A 274 -17.76 -1.08 3.05
N ALA A 275 -18.85 -0.32 3.02
CA ALA A 275 -19.15 0.61 1.95
C ALA A 275 -19.52 1.97 2.54
N ALA A 276 -19.01 3.03 1.94
CA ALA A 276 -19.27 4.42 2.33
C ALA A 276 -19.50 5.28 1.08
N PRO A 277 -20.35 6.32 1.15
CA PRO A 277 -20.35 7.37 0.14
C PRO A 277 -18.95 7.98 0.02
N GLN A 278 -18.49 8.25 -1.20
CA GLN A 278 -17.15 8.77 -1.44
C GLN A 278 -16.93 10.12 -0.74
N GLU A 279 -17.95 10.97 -0.73
CA GLU A 279 -17.97 12.31 -0.15
C GLU A 279 -17.95 12.33 1.39
N THR A 280 -18.29 11.22 2.04
CA THR A 280 -18.32 11.08 3.52
C THR A 280 -17.57 9.83 3.97
N VAL A 281 -16.58 9.38 3.20
CA VAL A 281 -15.82 8.16 3.54
C VAL A 281 -15.07 8.31 4.86
N ASP A 282 -14.86 9.53 5.33
CA ASP A 282 -14.27 9.87 6.61
C ASP A 282 -15.21 9.78 7.80
N ASP A 283 -16.50 9.85 7.56
CA ASP A 283 -17.53 9.71 8.56
C ASP A 283 -18.00 8.25 8.66
N LYS A 284 -17.45 7.53 9.66
CA LYS A 284 -17.81 6.13 9.95
C LYS A 284 -19.30 5.92 10.26
N ASP A 285 -20.05 6.96 10.62
CA ASP A 285 -21.50 6.84 10.87
C ASP A 285 -22.31 6.70 9.55
N THR A 286 -21.72 7.10 8.42
CA THR A 286 -22.31 6.91 7.09
C THR A 286 -22.05 5.52 6.51
N TRP A 287 -21.19 4.74 7.15
CA TRP A 287 -20.76 3.45 6.64
C TRP A 287 -21.81 2.36 6.82
N LYS A 288 -21.75 1.38 5.93
CA LYS A 288 -22.49 0.13 6.03
C LYS A 288 -21.53 -1.05 5.86
N TYR A 289 -21.83 -2.15 6.52
CA TYR A 289 -20.97 -3.33 6.62
C TYR A 289 -21.70 -4.53 6.05
N TRP A 290 -21.03 -5.29 5.19
CA TRP A 290 -21.63 -6.45 4.55
C TRP A 290 -21.78 -7.58 5.56
N ASP A 291 -22.98 -8.15 5.66
CA ASP A 291 -23.24 -9.38 6.38
C ASP A 291 -23.31 -10.53 5.36
N GLY A 292 -22.22 -11.29 5.30
CA GLY A 292 -22.09 -12.47 4.44
C GLY A 292 -23.13 -13.57 4.69
N SER A 293 -23.82 -13.59 5.84
CA SER A 293 -24.79 -14.61 6.21
C SER A 293 -26.18 -14.28 5.70
N SER A 294 -26.62 -13.04 5.87
CA SER A 294 -27.89 -12.54 5.35
C SER A 294 -27.80 -12.00 3.92
N LYS A 295 -26.57 -11.86 3.38
CA LYS A 295 -26.28 -11.23 2.09
C LYS A 295 -26.88 -9.82 2.00
N SER A 296 -26.72 -9.05 3.08
CA SER A 296 -27.30 -7.71 3.21
C SER A 296 -26.31 -6.74 3.86
N TRP A 297 -26.64 -5.45 3.81
CA TRP A 297 -25.85 -4.40 4.46
C TRP A 297 -26.43 -4.09 5.83
N THR A 298 -25.57 -3.94 6.84
CA THR A 298 -25.93 -3.52 8.19
C THR A 298 -25.21 -2.22 8.56
N LYS A 299 -25.71 -1.48 9.55
CA LYS A 299 -25.05 -0.26 10.05
C LYS A 299 -23.99 -0.51 11.12
N HIS A 300 -23.92 -1.74 11.64
CA HIS A 300 -23.06 -2.06 12.77
C HIS A 300 -21.81 -2.79 12.28
N ALA A 301 -20.65 -2.22 12.58
CA ALA A 301 -19.38 -2.88 12.31
C ALA A 301 -19.31 -4.20 13.08
N PRO A 302 -18.82 -5.30 12.46
CA PRO A 302 -18.54 -6.53 13.18
C PRO A 302 -17.46 -6.32 14.25
N ASN A 303 -17.52 -7.10 15.33
CA ASN A 303 -16.49 -7.09 16.37
C ASN A 303 -15.18 -7.69 15.85
N GLY A 304 -14.15 -6.85 15.67
CA GLY A 304 -12.83 -7.26 15.16
C GLY A 304 -11.97 -8.01 16.16
N SER A 305 -12.38 -8.17 17.43
CA SER A 305 -11.66 -9.01 18.42
C SER A 305 -11.97 -10.51 18.31
N VAL A 306 -12.94 -10.90 17.48
CA VAL A 306 -13.35 -12.30 17.33
C VAL A 306 -13.52 -12.62 15.85
N ARG A 307 -12.89 -13.70 15.41
CA ARG A 307 -13.05 -14.20 14.03
C ARG A 307 -14.53 -14.45 13.72
N ASN A 308 -15.04 -13.89 12.62
CA ASN A 308 -16.41 -14.14 12.20
C ASN A 308 -16.55 -14.41 10.69
N LYS A 309 -16.27 -15.64 10.29
CA LYS A 309 -16.39 -16.10 8.90
C LYS A 309 -17.79 -15.97 8.29
N LYS A 310 -18.84 -15.88 9.10
CA LYS A 310 -20.22 -15.76 8.59
C LYS A 310 -20.48 -14.36 8.04
N LEU A 311 -19.81 -13.34 8.57
CA LEU A 311 -19.98 -11.95 8.15
C LEU A 311 -19.08 -11.57 6.97
N ALA A 312 -17.96 -12.28 6.77
CA ALA A 312 -17.02 -12.03 5.69
C ALA A 312 -17.66 -12.08 4.28
N CYS A 313 -17.23 -11.18 3.38
CA CYS A 313 -17.63 -11.20 1.98
C CYS A 313 -16.84 -12.25 1.16
N ILE A 314 -15.62 -12.56 1.60
CA ILE A 314 -14.75 -13.58 1.03
C ILE A 314 -14.30 -14.48 2.18
N VAL A 315 -14.61 -15.77 2.07
CA VAL A 315 -14.07 -16.81 2.97
C VAL A 315 -13.07 -17.59 2.15
N GLY A 316 -11.81 -17.17 2.21
CA GLY A 316 -10.72 -17.69 1.41
C GLY A 316 -10.44 -19.16 1.69
N LYS A 317 -9.97 -19.86 0.65
CA LYS A 317 -9.36 -21.20 0.78
C LYS A 317 -7.84 -21.13 0.86
N LEU A 318 -7.28 -19.98 0.51
CA LEU A 318 -5.86 -19.65 0.60
C LEU A 318 -5.74 -18.40 1.50
N PRO A 319 -4.63 -18.28 2.26
CA PRO A 319 -4.37 -17.09 3.06
C PRO A 319 -4.00 -15.90 2.15
N PHE A 320 -4.42 -14.69 2.52
CA PHE A 320 -4.16 -13.44 1.81
C PHE A 320 -3.09 -12.61 2.54
N SER A 321 -1.90 -12.43 1.96
CA SER A 321 -0.91 -11.51 2.55
C SER A 321 -1.21 -10.06 2.19
N SER A 322 -1.50 -9.82 0.91
CA SER A 322 -1.79 -8.51 0.32
C SER A 322 -2.68 -8.72 -0.90
N GLY A 323 -3.40 -7.69 -1.32
CA GLY A 323 -4.23 -7.80 -2.50
C GLY A 323 -4.85 -6.50 -2.97
N ASN A 324 -5.35 -6.52 -4.20
CA ASN A 324 -5.96 -5.36 -4.84
C ASN A 324 -7.23 -5.81 -5.54
N ILE A 325 -8.28 -5.00 -5.40
CA ILE A 325 -9.56 -5.24 -6.05
C ILE A 325 -9.77 -4.16 -7.11
N PHE A 326 -10.04 -4.57 -8.34
CA PHE A 326 -10.34 -3.66 -9.43
C PHE A 326 -11.37 -4.26 -10.38
N TRP A 327 -12.09 -3.38 -11.09
CA TRP A 327 -12.94 -3.78 -12.20
C TRP A 327 -12.09 -4.01 -13.45
N SER A 328 -12.42 -5.05 -14.21
CA SER A 328 -11.76 -5.35 -15.48
C SER A 328 -12.80 -5.39 -16.59
N ASP A 329 -12.76 -4.42 -17.51
CA ASP A 329 -13.62 -4.39 -18.69
C ASP A 329 -13.32 -5.57 -19.63
N TYR A 330 -12.03 -5.92 -19.73
CA TYR A 330 -11.54 -7.03 -20.54
C TYR A 330 -12.12 -8.38 -20.09
N HIS A 331 -12.17 -8.58 -18.77
CA HIS A 331 -12.70 -9.80 -18.14
C HIS A 331 -14.22 -9.69 -17.88
N ASN A 332 -14.78 -8.48 -17.86
CA ASN A 332 -16.15 -8.17 -17.45
C ASN A 332 -16.47 -8.73 -16.05
N ALA A 333 -15.56 -8.49 -15.10
CA ALA A 333 -15.67 -8.95 -13.73
C ALA A 333 -14.84 -8.04 -12.80
N TYR A 334 -15.17 -8.08 -11.52
CA TYR A 334 -14.27 -7.66 -10.46
C TYR A 334 -13.20 -8.73 -10.28
N LEU A 335 -11.95 -8.31 -10.18
CA LEU A 335 -10.81 -9.17 -9.89
C LEU A 335 -10.29 -8.81 -8.51
N LEU A 336 -10.07 -9.81 -7.66
CA LEU A 336 -9.17 -9.72 -6.53
C LEU A 336 -7.88 -10.42 -6.97
N VAL A 337 -6.83 -9.64 -7.16
CA VAL A 337 -5.47 -10.16 -7.34
C VAL A 337 -4.77 -10.09 -6.01
N PHE A 338 -4.18 -11.19 -5.57
CA PHE A 338 -3.57 -11.28 -4.24
C PHE A 338 -2.30 -12.12 -4.27
N PHE A 339 -1.43 -11.83 -3.31
CA PHE A 339 -0.29 -12.66 -3.00
C PHE A 339 -0.67 -13.56 -1.84
N SER A 340 -0.58 -14.88 -2.01
CA SER A 340 -0.94 -15.78 -0.93
C SER A 340 0.21 -15.88 0.08
N TYR A 341 -0.10 -15.91 1.37
CA TYR A 341 0.88 -16.10 2.46
C TYR A 341 2.14 -15.19 2.45
N PHE A 342 2.97 -15.30 3.49
CA PHE A 342 4.30 -14.70 3.47
C PHE A 342 5.25 -15.68 2.77
N ALA A 343 6.00 -15.23 1.74
CA ALA A 343 7.05 -16.00 1.04
C ALA A 343 6.62 -17.08 0.02
N ASP A 344 5.34 -17.24 -0.34
CA ASP A 344 4.97 -18.34 -1.26
C ASP A 344 5.22 -18.06 -2.74
N SER A 345 5.51 -16.80 -3.07
CA SER A 345 5.94 -16.36 -4.39
C SER A 345 4.89 -16.55 -5.49
N ILE A 346 3.59 -16.57 -5.18
CA ILE A 346 2.54 -16.72 -6.21
C ILE A 346 1.48 -15.61 -6.13
N PHE A 347 1.23 -14.97 -7.28
CA PHE A 347 0.07 -14.12 -7.49
C PHE A 347 -1.10 -14.94 -8.01
N TRP A 348 -2.23 -14.82 -7.33
CA TRP A 348 -3.50 -15.45 -7.68
C TRP A 348 -4.55 -14.40 -8.02
N ALA A 349 -5.51 -14.78 -8.85
CA ALA A 349 -6.75 -14.05 -9.06
C ALA A 349 -7.97 -14.89 -8.64
N ILE A 350 -8.96 -14.22 -8.06
CA ILE A 350 -10.35 -14.70 -8.01
C ILE A 350 -11.28 -13.63 -8.57
N THR A 351 -12.49 -14.02 -8.99
CA THR A 351 -13.39 -13.11 -9.73
C THR A 351 -14.77 -13.00 -9.10
N ALA A 352 -15.46 -11.89 -9.32
CA ALA A 352 -16.84 -11.68 -8.90
C ALA A 352 -17.64 -10.80 -9.88
N PRO A 353 -18.97 -10.95 -9.96
CA PRO A 353 -19.82 -10.07 -10.77
C PRO A 353 -20.16 -8.74 -10.10
N THR A 354 -19.98 -8.62 -8.78
CA THR A 354 -20.16 -7.39 -7.99
C THR A 354 -19.02 -7.21 -6.99
N PRO A 355 -18.80 -6.02 -6.40
CA PRO A 355 -17.74 -5.81 -5.41
C PRO A 355 -17.83 -6.74 -4.19
N VAL A 356 -19.03 -7.21 -3.84
CA VAL A 356 -19.27 -8.05 -2.66
C VAL A 356 -19.48 -9.54 -3.00
N GLY A 357 -19.33 -9.92 -4.27
CA GLY A 357 -19.46 -11.31 -4.72
C GLY A 357 -20.74 -11.62 -5.52
N PRO A 358 -21.15 -12.90 -5.60
CA PRO A 358 -20.42 -14.06 -5.08
C PRO A 358 -19.06 -14.19 -5.76
N TRP A 359 -18.02 -14.46 -4.97
CA TRP A 359 -16.66 -14.67 -5.46
C TRP A 359 -16.49 -16.12 -5.94
N ASP A 360 -15.90 -16.30 -7.12
CA ASP A 360 -15.46 -17.60 -7.62
C ASP A 360 -14.13 -17.96 -6.99
N PHE A 361 -14.15 -18.96 -6.11
CA PHE A 361 -12.98 -19.44 -5.35
C PHE A 361 -12.15 -20.47 -6.12
N THR A 362 -12.26 -20.50 -7.43
CA THR A 362 -11.32 -21.20 -8.30
C THR A 362 -10.14 -20.26 -8.51
N PRO A 363 -9.04 -20.39 -7.73
CA PRO A 363 -7.93 -19.46 -7.85
C PRO A 363 -7.28 -19.64 -9.22
N ILE A 364 -6.93 -18.53 -9.85
CA ILE A 364 -6.24 -18.55 -11.13
C ILE A 364 -4.82 -18.04 -10.90
N GLU A 365 -3.83 -18.88 -11.15
CA GLU A 365 -2.43 -18.49 -11.07
C GLU A 365 -2.15 -17.43 -12.15
N ILE A 366 -1.72 -16.24 -11.74
CA ILE A 366 -1.29 -15.19 -12.67
C ILE A 366 0.19 -15.36 -12.95
N ALA A 367 0.98 -15.45 -11.87
CA ALA A 367 2.42 -15.48 -11.95
C ALA A 367 3.01 -16.14 -10.72
N LYS A 368 4.04 -16.95 -10.95
CA LYS A 368 4.91 -17.46 -9.90
C LYS A 368 6.24 -16.73 -9.97
N THR A 369 6.56 -15.97 -8.93
CA THR A 369 7.88 -15.39 -8.74
C THR A 369 8.83 -16.50 -8.23
N THR A 370 10.11 -16.37 -8.54
CA THR A 370 11.12 -17.32 -8.05
C THR A 370 12.12 -16.51 -7.24
N PRO A 371 12.17 -16.64 -5.91
CA PRO A 371 13.19 -15.96 -5.14
C PRO A 371 14.58 -16.52 -5.51
N GLY A 372 15.63 -15.72 -5.26
CA GLY A 372 17.01 -16.19 -5.37
C GLY A 372 17.31 -17.37 -4.44
N SER A 373 18.55 -17.87 -4.49
CA SER A 373 19.00 -18.97 -3.62
C SER A 373 18.75 -18.61 -2.16
N ASN A 374 17.88 -19.36 -1.47
CA ASN A 374 17.47 -19.11 -0.07
C ASN A 374 16.68 -17.81 0.19
N GLY A 375 16.27 -17.09 -0.86
CA GLY A 375 15.48 -15.86 -0.76
C GLY A 375 13.99 -16.10 -0.50
N TYR A 376 13.24 -15.01 -0.45
CA TYR A 376 11.76 -15.04 -0.47
C TYR A 376 11.20 -13.75 -1.05
N ASN A 377 9.97 -13.85 -1.56
CA ASN A 377 9.23 -12.73 -2.12
C ASN A 377 8.00 -12.45 -1.25
N TYR A 378 7.66 -11.19 -1.02
CA TYR A 378 6.50 -10.82 -0.21
C TYR A 378 5.89 -9.52 -0.68
N GLY A 379 4.72 -9.21 -0.14
CA GLY A 379 4.13 -7.90 -0.36
C GLY A 379 3.66 -7.64 -1.78
N GLY A 380 3.20 -8.70 -2.45
CA GLY A 380 2.74 -8.58 -3.82
C GLY A 380 1.56 -7.62 -3.92
N GLN A 381 1.70 -6.58 -4.73
CA GLN A 381 0.64 -5.67 -5.13
C GLN A 381 0.37 -5.84 -6.62
N ALA A 382 -0.86 -5.55 -7.00
CA ALA A 382 -1.34 -5.67 -8.36
C ALA A 382 -2.06 -4.37 -8.73
N THR A 383 -1.52 -3.68 -9.73
CA THR A 383 -2.09 -2.43 -10.21
C THR A 383 -2.54 -2.59 -11.66
N PRO A 384 -3.84 -2.45 -11.95
CA PRO A 384 -4.29 -2.44 -13.34
C PRO A 384 -3.59 -1.29 -14.07
N VAL A 385 -3.01 -1.57 -15.23
CA VAL A 385 -2.43 -0.52 -16.08
C VAL A 385 -3.57 0.17 -16.81
N TYR A 386 -3.62 1.49 -16.68
CA TYR A 386 -4.58 2.33 -17.37
C TYR A 386 -3.88 2.95 -18.58
N TYR A 387 -4.18 2.41 -19.76
CA TYR A 387 -3.57 2.89 -20.99
C TYR A 387 -3.88 4.36 -21.24
N SER A 388 -2.82 5.12 -21.52
CA SER A 388 -2.91 6.49 -22.02
C SER A 388 -3.30 6.53 -23.51
N ASN A 389 -2.97 5.49 -24.27
CA ASN A 389 -2.96 5.49 -25.74
C ASN A 389 -4.22 4.88 -26.42
N GLY A 390 -5.28 4.58 -25.66
CA GLY A 390 -6.61 4.23 -26.21
C GLY A 390 -6.76 2.85 -26.88
N ASN A 391 -5.69 2.06 -27.02
CA ASN A 391 -5.73 0.77 -27.75
C ASN A 391 -5.92 -0.47 -26.86
N GLY A 392 -5.99 -0.31 -25.53
CA GLY A 392 -6.18 -1.41 -24.57
C GLY A 392 -7.45 -1.28 -23.75
N GLN A 393 -8.03 -2.41 -23.33
CA GLN A 393 -9.16 -2.43 -22.40
C GLN A 393 -8.65 -2.43 -20.95
N MET A 394 -9.35 -1.73 -20.04
CA MET A 394 -9.03 -1.77 -18.61
C MET A 394 -9.03 -3.21 -18.09
N GLY A 395 -7.99 -3.58 -17.34
CA GLY A 395 -7.81 -4.93 -16.82
C GLY A 395 -7.30 -5.95 -17.85
N GLN A 396 -6.89 -5.51 -19.04
CA GLN A 396 -6.15 -6.33 -19.99
C GLN A 396 -4.67 -6.47 -19.60
N LYS A 397 -4.04 -5.38 -19.15
CA LYS A 397 -2.68 -5.37 -18.62
C LYS A 397 -2.67 -5.17 -17.10
N LEU A 398 -1.66 -5.73 -16.46
CA LEU A 398 -1.47 -5.66 -15.02
C LEU A 398 0.01 -5.45 -14.70
N VAL A 399 0.32 -4.50 -13.82
CA VAL A 399 1.63 -4.42 -13.18
C VAL A 399 1.51 -5.18 -11.87
N LEU A 400 2.31 -6.23 -11.73
CA LEU A 400 2.54 -6.85 -10.43
C LEU A 400 3.84 -6.28 -9.87
N SER A 401 3.80 -5.84 -8.63
CA SER A 401 4.97 -5.39 -7.89
C SER A 401 5.12 -6.20 -6.61
N TYR A 402 6.34 -6.50 -6.21
CA TYR A 402 6.60 -7.24 -4.97
C TYR A 402 7.97 -6.89 -4.44
N THR A 403 8.18 -7.14 -3.15
CA THR A 403 9.51 -7.14 -2.56
C THR A 403 10.14 -8.49 -2.76
N TYR A 404 11.40 -8.51 -3.19
CA TYR A 404 12.25 -9.69 -3.17
C TYR A 404 13.44 -9.49 -2.23
N GLN A 405 13.86 -10.57 -1.57
CA GLN A 405 15.13 -10.66 -0.90
C GLN A 405 15.93 -11.83 -1.47
N ASP A 406 17.17 -11.58 -1.88
CA ASP A 406 18.14 -12.59 -2.28
C ASP A 406 19.25 -12.69 -1.22
N ASN A 407 19.46 -13.88 -0.64
CA ASN A 407 20.44 -14.08 0.43
C ASN A 407 21.89 -13.99 -0.06
N ASP A 408 22.13 -14.10 -1.37
CA ASP A 408 23.47 -13.97 -1.96
C ASP A 408 23.88 -12.49 -2.11
N THR A 409 22.92 -11.57 -1.95
CA THR A 409 23.19 -10.13 -1.94
C THR A 409 23.25 -9.63 -0.49
N ASN A 410 24.32 -8.91 -0.12
CA ASN A 410 24.36 -8.13 1.13
C ASN A 410 23.36 -6.95 1.13
N TRP A 411 22.46 -6.92 0.15
CA TRP A 411 21.63 -5.78 -0.18
C TRP A 411 20.20 -6.04 0.33
N TYR A 412 19.56 -4.94 0.73
CA TYR A 412 18.25 -4.90 1.37
C TYR A 412 17.10 -5.31 0.43
N PRO A 413 15.90 -5.65 0.97
CA PRO A 413 14.72 -5.91 0.16
C PRO A 413 14.60 -4.91 -0.97
N ALA A 414 14.47 -5.42 -2.18
CA ALA A 414 14.31 -4.61 -3.39
C ALA A 414 12.92 -4.85 -3.96
N SER A 415 12.32 -3.78 -4.44
CA SER A 415 11.02 -3.83 -5.11
C SER A 415 11.20 -4.11 -6.59
N ASP A 416 10.49 -5.08 -7.10
CA ASP A 416 10.54 -5.52 -8.49
C ASP A 416 9.16 -5.39 -9.14
N THR A 417 9.13 -5.28 -10.47
CA THR A 417 7.88 -5.17 -11.24
C THR A 417 7.86 -6.10 -12.43
N VAL A 418 6.70 -6.71 -12.66
CA VAL A 418 6.43 -7.54 -13.84
C VAL A 418 5.15 -7.03 -14.49
N ILE A 419 5.25 -6.69 -15.77
CA ILE A 419 4.09 -6.27 -16.57
C ILE A 419 3.54 -7.49 -17.32
N PHE A 420 2.23 -7.70 -17.19
CA PHE A 420 1.50 -8.78 -17.84
C PHE A 420 0.62 -8.21 -18.95
N GLU A 421 0.69 -8.82 -20.14
CA GLU A 421 -0.17 -8.53 -21.29
C GLU A 421 -1.07 -9.70 -21.71
#